data_AF-A0AB39QLV7-F1
#
_entry.id   AF-A0AB39QLV7-F1
#
_cell.length_a   1.000
_cell.length_b   1.000
_cell.length_c   1.000
_cell.angle_alpha   90.00
_cell.angle_beta   90.00
_cell.angle_gamma   90.00
#
_symmetry.space_group_name_H-M   'P 1'
#
loop_
_entity.id
_entity.type
_entity.pdbx_description
1 polymer ?
#
loop_
_entity_poly.entity_id
_entity_poly.type
_entity_poly.pdbx_seq_one_letter_code
_entity_poly.pdbx_strand_id
1 'polypeptide(L)'
;MDIQKRPERPTQSQQTRAQPQPSEGCLVVAIRIPVRIVVFLVVLPVRLLWDALAAVARFLWQYVLAPAGRVIGHAVGVLLHALLVVPLTWLHRHLLTPLGRALRWLHARVLTPIGHALVRLLTPVVAAVVKAVAWVAGVLAVGLYWTARVLLVLPALALWRWILAPVARVLAVVLRETGEAFGHAWRAAGYLARAVGRVLGTLFRWIFLEPARWVYRTVLTPVGHVVRDLVLRPAAQAARAIGRAARAIGRTVRQARADLRRALFGAPARPASADRREPVGRDTRTLD
;
A
#
# COMPACT_ATOMS: atom_id res chain seq x y z
N MET A 1 16.27 12.31 -11.47
CA MET A 1 15.57 13.14 -10.48
C MET A 1 16.52 14.25 -10.08
N ASP A 2 16.10 15.48 -10.41
CA ASP A 2 16.44 16.76 -9.76
C ASP A 2 17.94 17.12 -9.69
N ILE A 3 18.52 17.97 -10.54
CA ILE A 3 18.17 19.38 -10.87
C ILE A 3 17.75 20.19 -9.65
N GLN A 4 18.53 21.25 -9.39
CA GLN A 4 18.30 22.51 -8.65
C GLN A 4 19.23 22.67 -7.43
N LYS A 5 19.85 23.83 -7.13
CA LYS A 5 19.87 25.18 -7.74
C LYS A 5 20.91 26.03 -6.98
N ARG A 6 21.77 26.73 -7.73
CA ARG A 6 22.30 28.12 -7.57
C ARG A 6 23.13 28.57 -6.34
N PRO A 7 23.81 29.76 -6.43
CA PRO A 7 24.07 30.61 -7.62
C PRO A 7 25.52 31.10 -7.82
N GLU A 8 25.92 31.15 -9.10
CA GLU A 8 26.48 32.30 -9.83
C GLU A 8 27.11 33.47 -9.05
N ARG A 9 28.41 33.69 -9.26
CA ARG A 9 28.97 35.02 -9.54
C ARG A 9 29.93 34.96 -10.73
N PRO A 10 29.74 35.81 -11.76
CA PRO A 10 30.50 35.76 -13.00
C PRO A 10 31.78 36.61 -12.97
N THR A 11 32.73 36.18 -13.81
CA THR A 11 33.67 36.99 -14.60
C THR A 11 34.69 37.88 -13.88
N GLN A 12 35.90 37.34 -13.71
CA GLN A 12 37.16 38.05 -13.95
C GLN A 12 38.02 37.24 -14.95
N SER A 13 37.42 36.93 -16.10
CA SER A 13 38.15 36.77 -17.34
C SER A 13 38.41 38.16 -17.90
N GLN A 14 39.56 38.31 -18.58
CA GLN A 14 39.98 39.47 -19.38
C GLN A 14 40.75 40.56 -18.62
N GLN A 15 42.08 40.49 -18.70
CA GLN A 15 42.96 41.55 -19.24
C GLN A 15 44.36 41.44 -18.66
N THR A 16 45.03 40.32 -18.98
CA THR A 16 46.49 40.27 -18.97
C THR A 16 46.91 39.45 -20.18
N ARG A 17 47.05 40.14 -21.32
CA ARG A 17 48.12 40.00 -22.33
C ARG A 17 47.62 40.45 -23.69
N ALA A 18 48.51 41.21 -24.33
CA ALA A 18 48.50 41.62 -25.73
C ALA A 18 47.42 42.64 -26.14
N GLN A 19 47.72 43.92 -25.90
CA GLN A 19 47.23 44.99 -26.76
C GLN A 19 48.43 45.69 -27.43
N PRO A 20 48.34 46.00 -28.74
CA PRO A 20 49.46 46.44 -29.56
C PRO A 20 49.81 47.90 -29.27
N GLN A 21 51.09 48.27 -29.38
CA GLN A 21 51.50 49.67 -29.41
C GLN A 21 51.00 50.36 -30.69
N PRO A 22 50.22 51.45 -30.57
CA PRO A 22 50.07 52.44 -31.61
C PRO A 22 51.09 53.55 -31.35
N SER A 23 51.95 53.74 -32.33
CA SER A 23 52.87 54.86 -32.47
C SER A 23 52.12 56.20 -32.54
N GLU A 24 51.82 56.78 -31.38
CA GLU A 24 51.55 58.22 -31.21
C GLU A 24 52.62 58.81 -30.30
N GLY A 25 53.86 58.73 -30.79
CA GLY A 25 55.04 59.30 -30.18
C GLY A 25 55.10 60.81 -30.36
N CYS A 26 55.51 61.50 -29.29
CA CYS A 26 55.92 62.89 -29.20
C CYS A 26 54.86 63.99 -29.13
N LEU A 27 53.84 64.12 -29.98
CA LEU A 27 52.98 65.33 -29.94
C LEU A 27 51.95 65.33 -28.79
N VAL A 28 51.28 64.18 -28.57
CA VAL A 28 50.38 63.99 -27.42
C VAL A 28 51.18 64.00 -26.11
N VAL A 29 52.40 63.49 -26.11
CA VAL A 29 53.29 63.53 -24.94
C VAL A 29 53.77 64.96 -24.67
N ALA A 30 54.19 65.72 -25.69
CA ALA A 30 54.68 67.09 -25.55
C ALA A 30 53.59 68.11 -25.16
N ILE A 31 52.32 67.88 -25.50
CA ILE A 31 51.19 68.72 -25.04
C ILE A 31 50.68 68.26 -23.66
N ARG A 32 50.66 66.95 -23.41
CA ARG A 32 50.11 66.40 -22.16
C ARG A 32 51.09 66.54 -20.99
N ILE A 33 52.40 66.64 -21.24
CA ILE A 33 53.42 66.96 -20.23
C ILE A 33 53.19 68.36 -19.63
N PRO A 34 53.14 69.48 -20.38
CA PRO A 34 52.94 70.81 -19.81
C PRO A 34 51.55 70.97 -19.20
N VAL A 35 50.49 70.39 -19.80
CA VAL A 35 49.15 70.40 -19.20
C VAL A 35 49.14 69.62 -17.88
N ARG A 36 49.76 68.43 -17.79
CA ARG A 36 49.91 67.73 -16.51
C ARG A 36 50.76 68.51 -15.52
N ILE A 37 51.80 69.22 -15.96
CA ILE A 37 52.62 70.05 -15.08
C ILE A 37 51.79 71.21 -14.53
N VAL A 38 51.02 71.95 -15.34
CA VAL A 38 50.17 73.05 -14.85
C VAL A 38 49.03 72.53 -13.98
N VAL A 39 48.37 71.44 -14.37
CA VAL A 39 47.34 70.79 -13.55
C VAL A 39 47.95 70.29 -12.25
N PHE A 40 49.14 69.68 -12.24
CA PHE A 40 49.82 69.35 -11.00
C PHE A 40 50.22 70.62 -10.22
N LEU A 41 50.72 71.66 -10.87
CA LEU A 41 51.15 72.89 -10.21
C LEU A 41 49.98 73.65 -9.57
N VAL A 42 48.75 73.50 -10.09
CA VAL A 42 47.57 74.16 -9.54
C VAL A 42 46.79 73.22 -8.62
N VAL A 43 46.52 71.99 -9.07
CA VAL A 43 45.72 71.01 -8.32
C VAL A 43 46.53 70.44 -7.17
N LEU A 44 47.82 70.16 -7.32
CA LEU A 44 48.61 69.59 -6.22
C LEU A 44 48.67 70.53 -5.00
N PRO A 45 48.96 71.85 -5.10
CA PRO A 45 48.94 72.72 -3.92
C PRO A 45 47.54 72.96 -3.38
N VAL A 46 46.51 73.08 -4.23
CA VAL A 46 45.11 73.18 -3.75
C VAL A 46 44.69 71.91 -3.00
N ARG A 47 45.10 70.74 -3.50
CA ARG A 47 44.79 69.44 -2.90
C ARG A 47 45.61 69.20 -1.65
N LEU A 48 46.87 69.65 -1.61
CA LEU A 48 47.70 69.65 -0.40
C LEU A 48 47.13 70.60 0.67
N LEU A 49 46.64 71.77 0.26
CA LEU A 49 45.98 72.72 1.15
C LEU A 49 44.68 72.14 1.70
N TRP A 50 43.87 71.48 0.86
CA TRP A 50 42.67 70.79 1.30
C TRP A 50 42.97 69.61 2.22
N ASP A 51 43.99 68.81 1.89
CA ASP A 51 44.39 67.67 2.72
C ASP A 51 45.00 68.12 4.04
N ALA A 52 45.75 69.24 4.06
CA ALA A 52 46.26 69.87 5.27
C ALA A 52 45.11 70.44 6.12
N LEU A 53 44.16 71.17 5.51
CA LEU A 53 43.01 71.71 6.22
C LEU A 53 42.12 70.59 6.78
N ALA A 54 41.87 69.55 5.98
CA ALA A 54 41.12 68.37 6.41
C ALA A 54 41.89 67.57 7.45
N ALA A 55 43.22 67.48 7.38
CA ALA A 55 44.04 66.86 8.42
C ALA A 55 43.96 67.64 9.73
N VAL A 56 44.07 68.97 9.69
CA VAL A 56 43.93 69.84 10.88
C VAL A 56 42.51 69.74 11.44
N ALA A 57 41.47 69.77 10.60
CA ALA A 57 40.09 69.61 11.04
C ALA A 57 39.82 68.22 11.65
N ARG A 58 40.35 67.15 11.04
CA ARG A 58 40.26 65.78 11.58
C ARG A 58 41.03 65.65 12.89
N PHE A 59 42.21 66.25 12.98
CA PHE A 59 43.02 66.24 14.20
C PHE A 59 42.31 66.99 15.32
N LEU A 60 41.76 68.19 15.03
CA LEU A 60 40.98 68.97 15.98
C LEU A 60 39.70 68.22 16.42
N TRP A 61 39.04 67.53 15.49
CA TRP A 61 37.88 66.71 15.81
C TRP A 61 38.25 65.52 16.70
N GLN A 62 39.32 64.79 16.39
CA GLN A 62 39.73 63.59 17.12
C GLN A 62 40.35 63.88 18.48
N TYR A 63 41.12 64.95 18.61
CA TYR A 63 41.84 65.27 19.84
C TYR A 63 41.11 66.24 20.76
N VAL A 64 40.18 67.05 20.25
CA VAL A 64 39.49 68.06 21.08
C VAL A 64 37.99 67.78 21.13
N LEU A 65 37.29 67.77 19.99
CA LEU A 65 35.82 67.70 19.99
C LEU A 65 35.28 66.31 20.38
N ALA A 66 35.90 65.23 19.92
CA ALA A 66 35.49 63.87 20.25
C ALA A 66 35.72 63.49 21.73
N PRO A 67 36.86 63.80 22.37
CA PRO A 67 37.01 63.58 23.80
C PRO A 67 36.15 64.53 24.62
N ALA A 68 36.05 65.81 24.26
CA ALA A 68 35.18 66.76 24.97
C ALA A 68 33.71 66.34 24.87
N GLY A 69 33.22 65.98 23.68
CA GLY A 69 31.86 65.51 23.46
C GLY A 69 31.54 64.22 24.20
N ARG A 70 32.50 63.29 24.32
CA ARG A 70 32.32 62.06 25.11
C ARG A 70 32.28 62.34 26.60
N VAL A 71 33.16 63.20 27.12
CA VAL A 71 33.18 63.56 28.54
C VAL A 71 31.91 64.33 28.91
N ILE A 72 31.50 65.30 28.10
CA ILE A 72 30.26 66.05 28.31
C ILE A 72 29.04 65.13 28.17
N GLY A 73 29.01 64.26 27.15
CA GLY A 73 27.92 63.29 26.96
C GLY A 73 27.81 62.31 28.13
N HIS A 74 28.91 61.81 28.66
CA HIS A 74 28.92 60.98 29.87
C HIS A 74 28.50 61.77 31.11
N ALA A 75 28.98 63.00 31.29
CA ALA A 75 28.60 63.83 32.42
C ALA A 75 27.11 64.17 32.40
N VAL A 76 26.57 64.59 31.25
CA VAL A 76 25.14 64.84 31.05
C VAL A 76 24.34 63.54 31.20
N GLY A 77 24.82 62.42 30.66
CA GLY A 77 24.18 61.12 30.79
C GLY A 77 24.09 60.65 32.25
N VAL A 78 25.18 60.78 33.01
CA VAL A 78 25.23 60.44 34.45
C VAL A 78 24.35 61.40 35.24
N LEU A 79 24.38 62.70 34.95
CA LEU A 79 23.55 63.68 35.63
C LEU A 79 22.06 63.45 35.35
N LEU A 80 21.69 63.20 34.10
CA LEU A 80 20.32 62.88 33.71
C LEU A 80 19.87 61.56 34.33
N HIS A 81 20.74 60.54 34.37
CA HIS A 81 20.44 59.27 35.01
C HIS A 81 20.27 59.44 36.53
N ALA A 82 21.15 60.19 37.17
CA ALA A 82 21.05 60.50 38.59
C ALA A 82 19.80 61.34 38.91
N LEU A 83 19.43 62.30 38.05
CA LEU A 83 18.33 63.22 38.31
C LEU A 83 16.96 62.68 37.88
N LEU A 84 16.89 61.79 36.89
CA LEU A 84 15.63 61.20 36.45
C LEU A 84 15.49 59.76 36.94
N VAL A 85 16.48 58.91 36.70
CA VAL A 85 16.35 57.48 36.96
C VAL A 85 16.42 57.18 38.45
N VAL A 86 17.29 57.83 39.23
CA VAL A 86 17.36 57.59 40.68
C VAL A 86 16.07 58.01 41.40
N PRO A 87 15.51 59.22 41.22
CA PRO A 87 14.24 59.56 41.87
C PRO A 87 13.06 58.77 41.31
N LEU A 88 13.03 58.46 40.01
CA LEU A 88 11.96 57.65 39.45
C LEU A 88 12.02 56.19 39.95
N THR A 89 13.21 55.62 40.10
CA THR A 89 13.38 54.29 40.70
C THR A 89 13.13 54.31 42.20
N TRP A 90 13.48 55.39 42.90
CA TRP A 90 13.14 55.57 44.30
C TRP A 90 11.62 55.66 44.50
N LEU A 91 10.92 56.44 43.66
CA LEU A 91 9.46 56.55 43.64
C LEU A 91 8.80 55.21 43.26
N HIS A 92 9.35 54.49 42.29
CA HIS A 92 8.86 53.15 41.94
C HIS A 92 9.04 52.15 43.09
N ARG A 93 10.21 52.16 43.74
CA ARG A 93 10.50 51.28 44.88
C ARG A 93 9.67 51.63 46.12
N HIS A 94 9.54 52.90 46.45
CA HIS A 94 8.86 53.35 47.67
C HIS A 94 7.35 53.48 47.51
N LEU A 95 6.82 53.70 46.31
CA LEU A 95 5.39 53.91 46.10
C LEU A 95 4.74 52.76 45.33
N LEU A 96 5.24 52.39 44.16
CA LEU A 96 4.63 51.33 43.34
C LEU A 96 4.83 49.93 43.91
N THR A 97 5.95 49.68 44.57
CA THR A 97 6.23 48.35 45.14
C THR A 97 5.33 48.01 46.34
N PRO A 98 5.12 48.92 47.32
CA PRO A 98 4.13 48.66 48.37
C PRO A 98 2.70 48.69 47.84
N LEU A 99 2.34 49.57 46.89
CA LEU A 99 1.01 49.55 46.27
C LEU A 99 0.75 48.23 45.54
N GLY A 100 1.71 47.76 44.75
CA GLY A 100 1.59 46.49 44.02
C GLY A 100 1.48 45.29 44.97
N ARG A 101 2.23 45.30 46.09
CA ARG A 101 2.13 44.26 47.11
C ARG A 101 0.82 44.34 47.90
N ALA A 102 0.34 45.54 48.22
CA ALA A 102 -0.95 45.75 48.89
C ALA A 102 -2.13 45.33 48.01
N LEU A 103 -2.10 45.68 46.72
CA LEU A 103 -3.14 45.29 45.76
C LEU A 103 -3.15 43.78 45.51
N ARG A 104 -1.97 43.16 45.40
CA ARG A 104 -1.85 41.70 45.30
C ARG A 104 -2.29 41.01 46.58
N TRP A 105 -1.98 41.57 47.75
CA TRP A 105 -2.46 41.05 49.02
C TRP A 105 -3.98 41.15 49.12
N LEU A 106 -4.58 42.28 48.72
CA LEU A 106 -6.04 42.46 48.69
C LEU A 106 -6.70 41.48 47.72
N HIS A 107 -6.15 41.32 46.52
CA HIS A 107 -6.64 40.34 45.56
C HIS A 107 -6.54 38.91 46.09
N ALA A 108 -5.40 38.53 46.66
CA ALA A 108 -5.16 37.20 47.22
C ALA A 108 -6.04 36.92 48.46
N ARG A 109 -6.21 37.92 49.33
CA ARG A 109 -6.87 37.77 50.63
C ARG A 109 -8.38 38.00 50.58
N VAL A 110 -8.88 38.76 49.61
CA VAL A 110 -10.31 39.10 49.51
C VAL A 110 -10.92 38.53 48.24
N LEU A 111 -10.36 38.83 47.07
CA LEU A 111 -10.99 38.44 45.80
C LEU A 111 -10.91 36.92 45.56
N THR A 112 -9.81 36.30 45.96
CA THR A 112 -9.59 34.87 45.78
C THR A 112 -10.49 34.00 46.68
N PRO A 113 -10.66 34.29 47.99
CA PRO A 113 -11.62 33.54 48.80
C PRO A 113 -13.07 33.84 48.43
N ILE A 114 -13.41 35.07 48.02
CA ILE A 114 -14.77 35.38 47.53
C ILE A 114 -15.06 34.60 46.25
N GLY A 115 -14.11 34.56 45.30
CA GLY A 115 -14.25 33.78 44.07
C GLY A 115 -14.43 32.30 44.37
N HIS A 116 -13.59 31.72 45.24
CA HIS A 116 -13.75 30.31 45.64
C HIS A 116 -15.03 30.05 46.43
N ALA A 117 -15.47 30.96 47.30
CA ALA A 117 -16.71 30.82 48.05
C ALA A 117 -17.92 30.85 47.11
N LEU A 118 -17.94 31.76 46.13
CA LEU A 118 -18.99 31.84 45.13
C LEU A 118 -19.04 30.58 44.26
N VAL A 119 -17.89 30.10 43.78
CA VAL A 119 -17.82 28.85 43.02
C VAL A 119 -18.31 27.68 43.87
N ARG A 120 -17.83 27.54 45.11
CA ARG A 120 -18.27 26.46 46.02
C ARG A 120 -19.76 26.49 46.32
N LEU A 121 -20.40 27.67 46.33
CA LEU A 121 -21.84 27.79 46.51
C LEU A 121 -22.61 27.50 45.22
N LEU A 122 -22.10 27.95 44.07
CA LEU A 122 -22.80 27.85 42.79
C LEU A 122 -22.71 26.44 42.19
N THR A 123 -21.57 25.75 42.34
CA THR A 123 -21.37 24.39 41.82
C THR A 123 -22.44 23.38 42.28
N PRO A 124 -22.78 23.25 43.58
CA PRO A 124 -23.81 22.31 44.00
C PRO A 124 -25.21 22.71 43.50
N VAL A 125 -25.50 24.02 43.38
CA VAL A 125 -26.77 24.52 42.85
C VAL A 125 -26.91 24.12 41.38
N VAL A 126 -25.90 24.38 40.56
CA VAL A 126 -25.90 24.00 39.15
C VAL A 126 -26.02 22.48 39.00
N ALA A 127 -25.27 21.70 39.79
CA ALA A 127 -25.36 20.25 39.76
C ALA A 127 -26.74 19.73 40.17
N ALA A 128 -27.38 20.35 41.16
CA ALA A 128 -28.73 20.01 41.59
C ALA A 128 -29.76 20.29 40.49
N VAL A 129 -29.67 21.45 39.83
CA VAL A 129 -30.55 21.81 38.70
C VAL A 129 -30.37 20.83 37.55
N VAL A 130 -29.14 20.51 37.15
CA VAL A 130 -28.86 19.55 36.08
C VAL A 130 -29.43 18.17 36.42
N LYS A 131 -29.24 17.69 37.65
CA LYS A 131 -29.80 16.42 38.11
C LYS A 131 -31.33 16.42 38.11
N ALA A 132 -31.95 17.50 38.57
CA ALA A 132 -33.40 17.64 38.58
C ALA A 132 -33.97 17.59 37.15
N VAL A 133 -33.38 18.34 36.22
CA VAL A 133 -33.79 18.32 34.80
C VAL A 133 -33.61 16.94 34.19
N ALA A 134 -32.46 16.28 34.44
CA ALA A 134 -32.21 14.94 33.93
C ALA A 134 -33.21 13.90 34.49
N TRP A 135 -33.57 14.02 35.76
CA TRP A 135 -34.56 13.13 36.38
C TRP A 135 -35.95 13.31 35.75
N VAL A 136 -36.40 14.56 35.59
CA VAL A 136 -37.69 14.88 34.95
C VAL A 136 -37.72 14.38 33.51
N ALA A 137 -36.65 14.61 32.74
CA ALA A 137 -36.51 14.09 31.39
C ALA A 137 -36.56 12.55 31.34
N GLY A 138 -35.92 11.88 32.31
CA GLY A 138 -35.97 10.43 32.45
C GLY A 138 -37.39 9.91 32.71
N VAL A 139 -38.12 10.54 33.64
CA VAL A 139 -39.52 10.18 33.94
C VAL A 139 -40.41 10.38 32.71
N LEU A 140 -40.26 11.50 32.01
CA LEU A 140 -40.98 11.78 30.77
C LEU A 140 -40.67 10.75 29.68
N ALA A 141 -39.39 10.41 29.50
CA ALA A 141 -38.96 9.41 28.52
C ALA A 141 -39.53 8.02 28.82
N VAL A 142 -39.54 7.61 30.10
CA VAL A 142 -40.14 6.34 30.52
C VAL A 142 -41.66 6.35 30.31
N GLY A 143 -42.33 7.45 30.63
CA GLY A 143 -43.76 7.62 30.39
C GLY A 143 -44.12 7.58 28.90
N LEU A 144 -43.33 8.27 28.06
CA LEU A 144 -43.48 8.27 26.61
C LEU A 144 -43.19 6.88 26.02
N TYR A 145 -42.19 6.18 26.55
CA TYR A 145 -41.88 4.82 26.15
C TYR A 145 -43.03 3.86 26.48
N TRP A 146 -43.57 3.91 27.69
CA TRP A 146 -44.70 3.06 28.08
C TRP A 146 -45.95 3.35 27.28
N THR A 147 -46.28 4.63 27.06
CA THR A 147 -47.42 5.01 26.22
C THR A 147 -47.23 4.56 24.78
N ALA A 148 -46.06 4.81 24.17
CA ALA A 148 -45.76 4.30 22.83
C ALA A 148 -45.79 2.76 22.77
N ARG A 149 -45.26 2.08 23.79
CA ARG A 149 -45.27 0.62 23.85
C ARG A 149 -46.69 0.07 23.97
N VAL A 150 -47.52 0.61 24.85
CA VAL A 150 -48.92 0.20 25.01
C VAL A 150 -49.71 0.53 23.75
N LEU A 151 -49.55 1.74 23.21
CA LEU A 151 -50.30 2.22 22.06
C LEU A 151 -49.88 1.58 20.74
N LEU A 152 -48.63 1.14 20.58
CA LEU A 152 -48.14 0.53 19.34
C LEU A 152 -47.97 -0.97 19.45
N VAL A 153 -47.34 -1.46 20.52
CA VAL A 153 -46.97 -2.88 20.63
C VAL A 153 -48.18 -3.75 20.91
N LEU A 154 -49.13 -3.33 21.76
CA LEU A 154 -50.36 -4.11 21.97
C LEU A 154 -51.21 -4.26 20.70
N PRO A 155 -51.54 -3.19 19.96
CA PRO A 155 -52.30 -3.36 18.72
C PRO A 155 -51.49 -4.07 17.65
N ALA A 156 -50.16 -3.87 17.58
CA ALA A 156 -49.33 -4.65 16.66
C ALA A 156 -49.32 -6.15 17.00
N LEU A 157 -49.25 -6.52 18.29
CA LEU A 157 -49.34 -7.93 18.71
C LEU A 157 -50.73 -8.51 18.47
N ALA A 158 -51.78 -7.71 18.70
CA ALA A 158 -53.14 -8.10 18.38
C ALA A 158 -53.28 -8.34 16.88
N LEU A 159 -52.81 -7.42 16.04
CA LEU A 159 -52.79 -7.57 14.58
C LEU A 159 -51.99 -8.81 14.15
N TRP A 160 -50.82 -9.02 14.75
CA TRP A 160 -49.99 -10.19 14.47
C TRP A 160 -50.73 -11.49 14.80
N ARG A 161 -51.37 -11.56 15.97
CA ARG A 161 -52.03 -12.77 16.45
C ARG A 161 -53.38 -13.03 15.78
N TRP A 162 -54.12 -11.97 15.46
CA TRP A 162 -55.46 -12.06 14.86
C TRP A 162 -55.43 -12.09 13.33
N ILE A 163 -54.40 -11.53 12.68
CA ILE A 163 -54.32 -11.48 11.21
C ILE A 163 -53.12 -12.26 10.68
N LEU A 164 -51.89 -11.97 11.12
CA LEU A 164 -50.72 -12.64 10.54
C LEU A 164 -50.68 -14.13 10.87
N ALA A 165 -51.02 -14.55 12.08
CA ALA A 165 -51.03 -15.96 12.45
C ALA A 165 -52.05 -16.80 11.66
N PRO A 166 -53.32 -16.37 11.46
CA PRO A 166 -54.23 -17.09 10.57
C PRO A 166 -53.80 -16.99 9.11
N VAL A 167 -53.35 -15.82 8.63
CA VAL A 167 -52.88 -15.67 7.25
C VAL A 167 -51.70 -16.59 6.97
N ALA A 168 -50.71 -16.66 7.86
CA ALA A 168 -49.56 -17.55 7.71
C ALA A 168 -49.97 -19.03 7.71
N ARG A 169 -50.97 -19.42 8.51
CA ARG A 169 -51.51 -20.77 8.49
C ARG A 169 -52.21 -21.08 7.17
N VAL A 170 -53.04 -20.18 6.66
CA VAL A 170 -53.69 -20.32 5.36
C VAL A 170 -52.64 -20.37 4.26
N LEU A 171 -51.64 -19.49 4.29
CA LEU A 171 -50.55 -19.46 3.31
C LEU A 171 -49.75 -20.77 3.33
N ALA A 172 -49.46 -21.30 4.52
CA ALA A 172 -48.75 -22.56 4.67
C ALA A 172 -49.56 -23.75 4.13
N VAL A 173 -50.88 -23.77 4.37
CA VAL A 173 -51.78 -24.78 3.78
C VAL A 173 -51.78 -24.64 2.26
N VAL A 174 -51.99 -23.43 1.73
CA VAL A 174 -52.00 -23.18 0.29
C VAL A 174 -50.66 -23.61 -0.34
N LEU A 175 -49.52 -23.21 0.22
CA LEU A 175 -48.21 -23.61 -0.29
C LEU A 175 -48.02 -25.12 -0.28
N ARG A 176 -48.53 -25.81 0.75
CA ARG A 176 -48.44 -27.26 0.86
C ARG A 176 -49.28 -27.94 -0.22
N GLU A 177 -50.54 -27.53 -0.39
CA GLU A 177 -51.42 -28.04 -1.45
C GLU A 177 -50.83 -27.78 -2.84
N THR A 178 -50.28 -26.58 -3.06
CA THR A 178 -49.65 -26.21 -4.33
C THR A 178 -48.39 -27.06 -4.56
N GLY A 179 -47.58 -27.28 -3.52
CA GLY A 179 -46.39 -28.13 -3.57
C GLY A 179 -46.69 -29.59 -3.87
N GLU A 180 -47.78 -30.14 -3.30
CA GLU A 180 -48.23 -31.50 -3.58
C GLU A 180 -48.76 -31.65 -5.01
N ALA A 181 -49.51 -30.66 -5.50
CA ALA A 181 -49.98 -30.62 -6.89
C ALA A 181 -48.81 -30.53 -7.89
N PHE A 182 -47.84 -29.65 -7.64
CA PHE A 182 -46.63 -29.57 -8.46
C PHE A 182 -45.77 -30.83 -8.37
N GLY A 183 -45.68 -31.46 -7.20
CA GLY A 183 -44.96 -32.72 -7.02
C GLY A 183 -45.53 -33.86 -7.85
N HIS A 184 -46.86 -33.95 -7.95
CA HIS A 184 -47.53 -34.92 -8.83
C HIS A 184 -47.32 -34.61 -10.31
N ALA A 185 -47.44 -33.34 -10.71
CA ALA A 185 -47.18 -32.91 -12.08
C ALA A 185 -45.72 -33.20 -12.50
N TRP A 186 -44.76 -32.99 -11.60
CA TRP A 186 -43.35 -33.23 -11.85
C TRP A 186 -43.02 -34.72 -12.00
N ARG A 187 -43.64 -35.59 -11.19
CA ARG A 187 -43.50 -37.04 -11.37
C ARG A 187 -44.09 -37.49 -12.71
N ALA A 188 -45.24 -36.95 -13.11
CA ALA A 188 -45.85 -37.24 -14.42
C ALA A 188 -44.93 -36.79 -15.57
N ALA A 189 -44.32 -35.61 -15.48
CA ALA A 189 -43.34 -35.13 -16.44
C ALA A 189 -42.10 -36.05 -16.53
N GLY A 190 -41.62 -36.57 -15.40
CA GLY A 190 -40.51 -37.53 -15.36
C GLY A 190 -40.83 -38.87 -16.04
N TYR A 191 -42.06 -39.38 -15.91
CA TYR A 191 -42.50 -40.56 -16.65
C TYR A 191 -42.59 -40.30 -18.15
N LEU A 192 -43.14 -39.15 -18.54
CA LEU A 192 -43.26 -38.77 -19.94
C LEU A 192 -41.88 -38.60 -20.59
N ALA A 193 -40.94 -37.94 -19.92
CA ALA A 193 -39.56 -37.79 -20.39
C ALA A 193 -38.85 -39.15 -20.58
N ARG A 194 -39.04 -40.10 -19.66
CA ARG A 194 -38.50 -41.46 -19.80
C ARG A 194 -39.16 -42.27 -20.90
N ALA A 195 -40.47 -42.11 -21.10
CA ALA A 195 -41.19 -42.76 -22.19
C ALA A 195 -40.69 -42.24 -23.54
N VAL A 196 -40.61 -40.91 -23.70
CA VAL A 196 -40.09 -40.25 -24.90
C VAL A 196 -38.63 -40.65 -25.15
N GLY A 197 -37.78 -40.64 -24.11
CA GLY A 197 -36.39 -41.05 -24.23
C GLY A 197 -36.22 -42.51 -24.68
N ARG A 198 -37.07 -43.42 -24.19
CA ARG A 198 -37.07 -44.83 -24.64
C ARG A 198 -37.50 -44.98 -26.09
N VAL A 199 -38.57 -44.30 -26.49
CA VAL A 199 -39.06 -44.34 -27.87
C VAL A 199 -38.00 -43.77 -28.81
N LEU A 200 -37.43 -42.62 -28.47
CA LEU A 200 -36.41 -41.96 -29.29
C LEU A 200 -35.12 -42.78 -29.37
N GLY A 201 -34.67 -43.37 -28.25
CA GLY A 201 -33.50 -44.26 -28.24
C GLY A 201 -33.73 -45.55 -29.04
N THR A 202 -34.95 -46.06 -29.04
CA THR A 202 -35.31 -47.24 -29.85
C THR A 202 -35.34 -46.89 -31.33
N LEU A 203 -35.97 -45.78 -31.71
CA LEU A 203 -35.97 -45.27 -33.08
C LEU A 203 -34.54 -45.05 -33.59
N PHE A 204 -33.71 -44.41 -32.78
CA PHE A 204 -32.31 -44.14 -33.12
C PHE A 204 -31.53 -45.44 -33.35
N ARG A 205 -31.75 -46.45 -32.51
CA ARG A 205 -31.11 -47.77 -32.69
C ARG A 205 -31.57 -48.46 -33.97
N TRP A 206 -32.86 -48.44 -34.27
CA TRP A 206 -33.42 -49.02 -35.49
C TRP A 206 -32.94 -48.30 -36.76
N ILE A 207 -32.90 -46.96 -36.75
CA ILE A 207 -32.55 -46.15 -37.92
C ILE A 207 -31.04 -46.12 -38.18
N PHE A 208 -30.22 -46.04 -37.13
CA PHE A 208 -28.77 -45.82 -37.30
C PHE A 208 -27.94 -47.06 -36.98
N LEU A 209 -28.20 -47.71 -35.84
CA LEU A 209 -27.31 -48.76 -35.35
C LEU A 209 -27.51 -50.09 -36.07
N GLU A 210 -28.75 -50.46 -36.39
CA GLU A 210 -29.06 -51.70 -37.12
C GLU A 210 -28.52 -51.71 -38.56
N PRO A 211 -28.78 -50.70 -39.41
CA PRO A 211 -28.18 -50.66 -40.74
C PRO A 211 -26.65 -50.53 -40.68
N ALA A 212 -26.09 -49.74 -39.75
CA ALA A 212 -24.64 -49.66 -39.59
C ALA A 212 -24.01 -51.01 -39.17
N ARG A 213 -24.67 -51.75 -38.26
CA ARG A 213 -24.23 -53.10 -37.86
C ARG A 213 -24.33 -54.10 -39.02
N TRP A 214 -25.38 -54.01 -39.83
CA TRP A 214 -25.51 -54.83 -41.03
C TRP A 214 -24.41 -54.50 -42.03
N VAL A 215 -24.15 -53.23 -42.34
CA VAL A 215 -23.06 -52.80 -43.24
C VAL A 215 -21.70 -53.26 -42.71
N TYR A 216 -21.44 -53.12 -41.40
CA TYR A 216 -20.21 -53.60 -40.80
C TYR A 216 -20.03 -55.12 -40.95
N ARG A 217 -21.09 -55.89 -40.67
CA ARG A 217 -21.04 -57.35 -40.77
C ARG A 217 -20.97 -57.84 -42.22
N THR A 218 -21.76 -57.24 -43.11
CA THR A 218 -21.90 -57.69 -44.50
C THR A 218 -20.77 -57.19 -45.39
N VAL A 219 -20.19 -56.03 -45.12
CA VAL A 219 -19.17 -55.41 -45.99
C VAL A 219 -17.79 -55.44 -45.36
N LEU A 220 -17.64 -54.99 -44.11
CA LEU A 220 -16.32 -54.88 -43.50
C LEU A 220 -15.74 -56.25 -43.10
N THR A 221 -16.59 -57.20 -42.72
CA THR A 221 -16.13 -58.53 -42.32
C THR A 221 -15.55 -59.34 -43.48
N PRO A 222 -16.19 -59.47 -44.66
CA PRO A 222 -15.57 -60.18 -45.79
C PRO A 222 -14.34 -59.45 -46.33
N VAL A 223 -14.35 -58.11 -46.39
CA VAL A 223 -13.17 -57.34 -46.79
C VAL A 223 -12.00 -57.57 -45.81
N GLY A 224 -12.27 -57.64 -44.51
CA GLY A 224 -11.26 -57.98 -43.50
C GLY A 224 -10.66 -59.37 -43.68
N HIS A 225 -11.46 -60.36 -44.11
CA HIS A 225 -10.97 -61.71 -44.39
C HIS A 225 -10.12 -61.73 -45.68
N VAL A 226 -10.56 -61.04 -46.74
CA VAL A 226 -9.82 -60.95 -48.00
C VAL A 226 -8.46 -60.25 -47.81
N VAL A 227 -8.42 -59.13 -47.08
CA VAL A 227 -7.16 -58.43 -46.76
C VAL A 227 -6.23 -59.30 -45.92
N ARG A 228 -6.80 -60.04 -44.95
CA ARG A 228 -6.04 -60.95 -44.09
C ARG A 228 -5.43 -62.12 -44.87
N ASP A 229 -6.18 -62.69 -45.81
CA ASP A 229 -5.74 -63.87 -46.54
C ASP A 229 -4.81 -63.52 -47.72
N LEU A 230 -5.02 -62.39 -48.40
CA LEU A 230 -4.21 -61.99 -49.56
C LEU A 230 -2.91 -61.24 -49.21
N VAL A 231 -2.87 -60.48 -48.12
CA VAL A 231 -1.73 -59.60 -47.82
C VAL A 231 -1.00 -60.05 -46.55
N LEU A 232 -1.73 -60.27 -45.46
CA LEU A 232 -1.12 -60.52 -44.15
C LEU A 232 -0.55 -61.95 -44.03
N ARG A 233 -1.23 -62.97 -44.59
CA ARG A 233 -0.72 -64.35 -44.58
C ARG A 233 0.59 -64.53 -45.39
N PRO A 234 0.70 -64.09 -46.65
CA PRO A 234 1.94 -64.28 -47.41
C PRO A 234 3.12 -63.50 -46.82
N ALA A 235 2.89 -62.28 -46.33
CA ALA A 235 3.92 -61.50 -45.62
C ALA A 235 4.41 -62.18 -44.33
N ALA A 236 3.49 -62.75 -43.55
CA ALA A 236 3.84 -63.48 -42.33
C ALA A 236 4.62 -64.79 -42.61
N GLN A 237 4.34 -65.46 -43.73
CA GLN A 237 5.07 -66.65 -44.14
C GLN A 237 6.50 -66.32 -44.61
N ALA A 238 6.67 -65.25 -45.40
CA ALA A 238 7.99 -64.75 -45.81
C ALA A 238 8.84 -64.31 -44.61
N ALA A 239 8.25 -63.60 -43.64
CA ALA A 239 8.93 -63.19 -42.41
C ALA A 239 9.38 -64.40 -41.55
N ARG A 240 8.58 -65.46 -41.49
CA ARG A 240 8.93 -66.69 -40.73
C ARG A 240 10.02 -67.52 -41.41
N ALA A 241 10.19 -67.43 -42.73
CA ALA A 241 11.31 -68.05 -43.43
C ALA A 241 12.63 -67.34 -43.08
N ILE A 242 12.65 -66.01 -43.14
CA ILE A 242 13.81 -65.18 -42.75
C ILE A 242 14.14 -65.36 -41.27
N GLY A 243 13.13 -65.38 -40.40
CA GLY A 243 13.31 -65.56 -38.96
C GLY A 243 13.85 -66.94 -38.55
N ARG A 244 13.71 -67.97 -39.38
CA ARG A 244 14.33 -69.29 -39.13
C ARG A 244 15.81 -69.29 -39.52
N ALA A 245 16.16 -68.69 -40.66
CA ALA A 245 17.56 -68.53 -41.08
C ALA A 245 18.36 -67.67 -40.08
N ALA A 246 17.80 -66.54 -39.63
CA ALA A 246 18.43 -65.67 -38.64
C ALA A 246 18.64 -66.38 -37.28
N ARG A 247 17.69 -67.22 -36.84
CA ARG A 247 17.83 -67.98 -35.59
C ARG A 247 18.91 -69.05 -35.67
N ALA A 248 19.13 -69.68 -36.83
CA ALA A 248 20.22 -70.63 -37.02
C ALA A 248 21.59 -69.95 -36.87
N ILE A 249 21.77 -68.78 -37.49
CA ILE A 249 22.99 -67.97 -37.36
C ILE A 249 23.20 -67.47 -35.93
N GLY A 250 22.12 -67.05 -35.25
CA GLY A 250 22.20 -66.59 -33.87
C GLY A 250 22.60 -67.69 -32.86
N ARG A 251 22.38 -68.97 -33.18
CA ARG A 251 22.85 -70.08 -32.35
C ARG A 251 24.33 -70.35 -32.56
N THR A 252 24.83 -70.33 -33.79
CA THR A 252 26.26 -70.55 -34.07
C THR A 252 27.13 -69.47 -33.45
N VAL A 253 26.70 -68.20 -33.51
CA VAL A 253 27.42 -67.08 -32.87
C VAL A 253 27.44 -67.22 -31.34
N ARG A 254 26.32 -67.62 -30.72
CA ARG A 254 26.26 -67.79 -29.26
C ARG A 254 27.11 -68.95 -28.78
N GLN A 255 27.16 -70.04 -29.53
CA GLN A 255 28.02 -71.18 -29.22
C GLN A 255 29.51 -70.78 -29.32
N ALA A 256 29.91 -70.16 -30.42
CA ALA A 256 31.29 -69.69 -30.61
C ALA A 256 31.73 -68.71 -29.51
N ARG A 257 30.83 -67.80 -29.09
CA ARG A 257 31.12 -66.86 -28.00
C ARG A 257 31.20 -67.55 -26.64
N ALA A 258 30.34 -68.54 -26.37
CA ALA A 258 30.38 -69.29 -25.11
C ALA A 258 31.65 -70.15 -24.99
N ASP A 259 32.09 -70.75 -26.10
CA ASP A 259 33.31 -71.57 -26.13
C ASP A 259 34.57 -70.70 -26.03
N LEU A 260 34.60 -69.56 -26.72
CA LEU A 260 35.66 -68.56 -26.55
C LEU A 260 35.73 -68.05 -25.10
N ARG A 261 34.58 -67.78 -24.47
CA ARG A 261 34.53 -67.31 -23.07
C ARG A 261 34.98 -68.39 -22.08
N ARG A 262 34.64 -69.66 -22.31
CA ARG A 262 35.13 -70.77 -21.46
C ARG A 262 36.63 -70.96 -21.60
N ALA A 263 37.17 -70.87 -22.82
CA ALA A 263 38.60 -71.01 -23.07
C ALA A 263 39.43 -69.88 -22.43
N LEU A 264 38.91 -68.64 -22.42
CA LEU A 264 39.63 -67.49 -21.88
C LEU A 264 39.50 -67.31 -20.35
N PHE A 265 38.37 -67.69 -19.75
CA PHE A 265 38.09 -67.34 -18.35
C PHE A 265 37.92 -68.53 -17.40
N GLY A 266 38.03 -69.78 -17.89
CA GLY A 266 37.80 -70.98 -17.07
C GLY A 266 36.33 -71.17 -16.65
N ALA A 267 35.98 -72.36 -16.16
CA ALA A 267 34.59 -72.74 -15.91
C ALA A 267 34.06 -72.27 -14.53
N PRO A 268 32.93 -71.53 -14.46
CA PRO A 268 32.36 -71.06 -13.20
C PRO A 268 31.57 -72.13 -12.42
N ALA A 269 31.62 -72.04 -11.08
CA ALA A 269 31.02 -72.97 -10.13
C ALA A 269 29.48 -72.86 -10.03
N ARG A 270 28.78 -74.00 -9.83
CA ARG A 270 27.31 -74.12 -9.81
C ARG A 270 26.69 -73.73 -8.45
N PRO A 271 25.66 -72.87 -8.39
CA PRO A 271 24.90 -72.62 -7.16
C PRO A 271 23.81 -73.68 -6.90
N ALA A 272 23.58 -73.96 -5.60
CA ALA A 272 22.70 -74.99 -5.05
C ALA A 272 21.20 -74.58 -5.02
N SER A 273 20.33 -75.58 -5.19
CA SER A 273 18.88 -75.49 -5.31
C SER A 273 18.16 -75.32 -3.97
N ALA A 274 17.36 -74.26 -3.81
CA ALA A 274 16.40 -74.12 -2.72
C ALA A 274 15.02 -74.61 -3.15
N ASP A 275 14.45 -75.46 -2.29
CA ASP A 275 13.32 -76.35 -2.49
C ASP A 275 11.95 -75.64 -2.43
N ARG A 276 11.02 -76.04 -3.31
CA ARG A 276 9.72 -75.39 -3.55
C ARG A 276 8.61 -76.20 -2.89
N ARG A 277 8.05 -75.70 -1.79
CA ARG A 277 6.82 -76.23 -1.14
C ARG A 277 5.55 -75.63 -1.75
N GLU A 278 4.67 -76.50 -2.25
CA GLU A 278 3.20 -76.33 -2.34
C GLU A 278 2.54 -77.31 -1.33
N PRO A 279 1.21 -77.48 -1.14
CA PRO A 279 -0.03 -76.70 -1.45
C PRO A 279 -0.99 -76.63 -0.20
N VAL A 280 -2.29 -76.29 -0.36
CA VAL A 280 -3.49 -77.03 0.15
C VAL A 280 -4.76 -76.14 0.12
N GLY A 281 -5.85 -76.68 -0.43
CA GLY A 281 -7.12 -75.99 -0.69
C GLY A 281 -8.20 -76.10 0.39
N ARG A 282 -9.39 -75.55 0.08
CA ARG A 282 -10.68 -75.77 0.77
C ARG A 282 -11.81 -75.19 -0.11
N ASP A 283 -12.55 -76.04 -0.80
CA ASP A 283 -13.82 -76.69 -0.41
C ASP A 283 -15.04 -75.93 -0.94
N THR A 284 -15.65 -76.52 -1.97
CA THR A 284 -16.99 -76.25 -2.48
C THR A 284 -18.01 -77.06 -1.69
N ARG A 285 -19.02 -76.44 -1.10
CA ARG A 285 -20.17 -77.15 -0.49
C ARG A 285 -21.48 -76.72 -1.15
N THR A 286 -22.26 -77.74 -1.48
CA THR A 286 -23.46 -77.79 -2.33
C THR A 286 -24.75 -77.39 -1.62
N LEU A 287 -25.77 -77.14 -2.45
CA LEU A 287 -27.19 -77.00 -2.15
C LEU A 287 -27.78 -78.27 -1.52
N ASP A 288 -28.74 -78.08 -0.61
CA ASP A 288 -30.02 -78.78 -0.51
C ASP A 288 -31.06 -77.79 0.06
#